data_AF-A0A7Y2I453-F1
#
_entry.id   AF-A0A7Y2I453-F1
#
_cell.length_a   1.000
_cell.length_b   1.000
_cell.length_c   1.000
_cell.angle_alpha   90.00
_cell.angle_beta   90.00
_cell.angle_gamma   90.00
#
_symmetry.space_group_name_H-M   'P 1'
#
loop_
_entity.id
_entity.type
_entity.pdbx_description
1 polymer ?
#
loop_
_entity_poly.entity_id
_entity_poly.type
_entity_poly.pdbx_seq_one_letter_code
_entity_poly.pdbx_strand_id
1 'polypeptide(L)'
;MTVCVVGHSSPDTDSVTSAIAYAALLNAQGTDAKACMQCDADGLNPESKLVLDRFGLAAPEAIADAGGKQLALVDFSDIAQGPANLGDGEVVAIVDHHKIGDVTTNNPILFRAEPVGCTGT
;
A
#
# COMPACT_ATOMS: atom_id res chain seq x y z
N MET A 1 -7.67 14.51 5.04
CA MET A 1 -7.38 13.30 5.84
C MET A 1 -6.07 12.73 5.33
N THR A 2 -5.26 12.13 6.18
CA THR A 2 -4.02 11.50 5.76
C THR A 2 -4.34 10.23 4.98
N VAL A 3 -3.81 10.11 3.76
CA VAL A 3 -3.95 8.90 2.93
C VAL A 3 -3.03 7.82 3.48
N CYS A 4 -3.57 6.65 3.79
CA CYS A 4 -2.77 5.48 4.17
C CYS A 4 -2.44 4.68 2.91
N VAL A 5 -1.16 4.65 2.55
CA VAL A 5 -0.65 3.89 1.42
C VAL A 5 -0.29 2.51 1.91
N VAL A 6 -0.93 1.46 1.38
CA VAL A 6 -0.86 0.11 1.93
C VAL A 6 -0.71 -0.92 0.82
N GLY A 7 0.17 -1.89 1.02
CA GLY A 7 0.30 -3.08 0.16
C GLY A 7 -0.44 -4.29 0.72
N HIS A 8 -0.31 -5.48 0.10
CA HIS A 8 -1.13 -6.65 0.41
C HIS A 8 -0.89 -7.29 1.80
N SER A 9 -1.82 -8.17 2.22
CA SER A 9 -1.93 -8.75 3.57
C SER A 9 -0.80 -9.69 3.99
N SER A 10 0.00 -10.17 3.03
CA SER A 10 1.25 -10.89 3.29
C SER A 10 2.46 -10.10 2.77
N PRO A 11 2.82 -8.94 3.38
CA PRO A 11 3.72 -7.98 2.76
C PRO A 11 5.07 -8.58 2.35
N ASP A 12 5.40 -8.41 1.08
CA ASP A 12 6.74 -8.66 0.55
C ASP A 12 7.52 -7.35 0.41
N THR A 13 8.70 -7.42 -0.18
CA THR A 13 9.56 -6.24 -0.34
C THR A 13 8.96 -5.21 -1.28
N ASP A 14 8.24 -5.62 -2.33
CA ASP A 14 7.59 -4.68 -3.25
C ASP A 14 6.48 -3.93 -2.53
N SER A 15 5.52 -4.65 -1.97
CA SER A 15 4.42 -4.14 -1.16
C SER A 15 4.86 -3.09 -0.12
N VAL A 16 5.92 -3.38 0.64
CA VAL A 16 6.45 -2.44 1.65
C VAL A 16 7.17 -1.25 1.04
N THR A 17 8.08 -1.46 0.10
CA THR A 17 8.90 -0.38 -0.45
C THR A 17 8.09 0.54 -1.37
N SER A 18 7.13 -0.01 -2.13
CA SER A 18 6.16 0.74 -2.92
C SER A 18 5.25 1.59 -2.04
N ALA A 19 4.83 1.10 -0.86
CA ALA A 19 4.05 1.91 0.07
C ALA A 19 4.85 3.11 0.60
N ILE A 20 6.13 2.90 0.95
CA ILE A 20 7.04 3.97 1.38
C ILE A 20 7.26 4.98 0.25
N ALA A 21 7.61 4.51 -0.94
CA ALA A 21 7.92 5.35 -2.09
C ALA A 21 6.71 6.17 -2.54
N TYR A 22 5.53 5.54 -2.63
CA TYR A 22 4.33 6.22 -3.09
C TYR A 22 3.79 7.21 -2.05
N ALA A 23 3.87 6.91 -0.75
CA ALA A 23 3.59 7.88 0.30
C ALA A 23 4.55 9.10 0.21
N ALA A 24 5.84 8.87 -0.01
CA ALA A 24 6.80 9.95 -0.19
C ALA A 24 6.48 10.81 -1.43
N LEU A 25 6.08 10.20 -2.55
CA LEU A 25 5.67 10.90 -3.76
C LEU A 25 4.43 11.78 -3.52
N LEU A 26 3.39 11.23 -2.88
CA LEU A 26 2.16 11.96 -2.56
C LEU A 26 2.46 13.19 -1.68
N ASN A 27 3.30 13.02 -0.65
CA ASN A 27 3.72 14.12 0.21
C ASN A 27 4.50 15.19 -0.58
N ALA A 28 5.41 14.78 -1.47
CA ALA A 28 6.14 15.71 -2.34
C ALA A 28 5.22 16.48 -3.31
N GLN A 29 4.05 15.92 -3.63
CA GLN A 29 3.02 16.54 -4.46
C GLN A 29 2.01 17.37 -3.65
N GLY A 30 2.16 17.47 -2.32
CA GLY A 30 1.29 18.24 -1.45
C GLY A 30 0.06 17.49 -0.91
N THR A 31 0.00 16.18 -1.09
CA THR A 31 -1.03 15.31 -0.50
C THR A 31 -0.50 14.66 0.77
N ASP A 32 -1.14 14.92 1.90
CA ASP A 32 -0.77 14.31 3.19
C ASP A 32 -0.98 12.78 3.15
N ALA A 33 0.12 12.03 3.23
CA ALA A 33 0.11 10.58 3.11
C ALA A 33 1.09 9.90 4.07
N LYS A 34 0.79 8.66 4.47
CA LYS A 34 1.68 7.83 5.27
C LYS A 34 1.74 6.42 4.72
N ALA A 35 2.91 5.80 4.80
CA ALA A 35 3.08 4.40 4.48
C ALA A 35 2.53 3.53 5.62
N CYS A 36 1.83 2.47 5.25
CA CYS A 36 1.25 1.49 6.13
C CYS A 36 1.56 0.08 5.61
N MET A 37 1.53 -0.92 6.49
CA MET A 37 1.63 -2.34 6.11
C MET A 37 0.67 -3.19 6.94
N GLN A 38 0.32 -4.38 6.47
CA GLN A 38 -0.70 -5.22 7.11
C GLN A 38 -0.11 -6.23 8.12
N CYS A 39 1.08 -5.96 8.64
CA CYS A 39 1.70 -6.73 9.72
C CYS A 39 2.48 -5.79 10.65
N ASP A 40 2.86 -6.27 11.83
CA ASP A 40 3.82 -5.58 12.69
C ASP A 40 5.25 -5.74 12.16
N ALA A 41 6.16 -4.84 12.58
CA ALA A 41 7.58 -4.91 12.21
C ALA A 41 8.21 -6.27 12.49
N ASP A 42 7.82 -6.94 13.57
CA ASP A 42 8.30 -8.28 13.91
C ASP A 42 7.78 -9.36 12.95
N GLY A 43 6.58 -9.17 12.40
CA GLY A 43 5.95 -10.09 11.43
C GLY A 43 6.46 -9.92 10.00
N LEU A 44 7.26 -8.89 9.72
CA LEU A 44 7.80 -8.66 8.39
C LEU A 44 8.83 -9.72 7.98
N ASN A 45 8.82 -10.10 6.71
CA ASN A 45 9.73 -11.12 6.19
C ASN A 45 11.21 -10.67 6.32
N PRO A 46 12.18 -11.63 6.35
CA PRO A 46 13.60 -11.30 6.52
C PRO A 46 14.20 -10.45 5.41
N GLU A 47 13.71 -10.57 4.17
CA GLU A 47 14.22 -9.81 3.03
C GLU A 47 13.89 -8.32 3.16
N SER A 48 12.62 -8.00 3.43
CA SER A 48 12.17 -6.63 3.60
C SER A 48 12.82 -5.98 4.83
N LYS A 49 13.02 -6.73 5.93
CA LYS A 49 13.81 -6.26 7.08
C LYS A 49 15.24 -5.89 6.69
N LEU A 50 15.91 -6.78 5.96
CA LEU A 50 17.28 -6.54 5.46
C LEU A 50 17.34 -5.27 4.59
N VAL A 51 16.36 -5.06 3.71
CA VAL A 51 16.29 -3.87 2.85
C VAL A 51 16.08 -2.61 3.68
N LEU A 52 15.12 -2.59 4.61
CA LEU A 52 14.87 -1.45 5.49
C LEU A 52 16.11 -1.09 6.32
N ASP A 53 16.74 -2.09 6.94
CA ASP A 53 17.97 -1.90 7.73
C ASP A 53 19.12 -1.36 6.87
N ARG A 54 19.28 -1.89 5.65
CA ARG A 54 20.35 -1.49 4.72
C ARG A 54 20.29 -0.01 4.35
N PHE A 55 19.08 0.54 4.27
CA PHE A 55 18.80 1.93 3.90
C PHE A 55 18.44 2.83 5.08
N GLY A 56 18.42 2.30 6.32
CA GLY A 56 18.11 3.06 7.53
C GLY A 56 16.66 3.56 7.58
N LEU A 57 15.73 2.82 6.98
CA LEU A 57 14.30 3.15 6.96
C LEU A 57 13.58 2.45 8.11
N ALA A 58 12.63 3.15 8.72
CA ALA A 58 11.71 2.52 9.67
C ALA A 58 10.66 1.68 8.93
N ALA A 59 10.25 0.58 9.53
CA ALA A 59 9.10 -0.18 9.04
C ALA A 59 7.83 0.69 9.10
N PRO A 60 6.95 0.62 8.08
CA PRO A 60 5.68 1.35 8.08
C PRO A 60 4.77 1.00 9.27
N GLU A 61 3.80 1.85 9.57
CA GLU A 61 2.82 1.56 10.62
C GLU A 61 1.92 0.38 10.24
N ALA A 62 1.64 -0.49 11.22
CA ALA A 62 0.69 -1.58 11.02
C ALA A 62 -0.75 -1.05 10.87
N ILE A 63 -1.47 -1.52 9.87
CA ILE A 63 -2.90 -1.29 9.67
C ILE A 63 -3.64 -2.62 9.57
N ALA A 64 -4.59 -2.83 10.47
CA ALA A 64 -5.45 -4.01 10.45
C ALA A 64 -6.83 -3.73 9.84
N ASP A 65 -7.29 -2.47 9.88
CA ASP A 65 -8.66 -2.07 9.52
C ASP A 65 -8.65 -0.76 8.71
N ALA A 66 -9.43 -0.74 7.62
CA ALA A 66 -9.54 0.35 6.66
C ALA A 66 -10.78 1.23 6.83
N GLY A 67 -11.72 0.85 7.69
CA GLY A 67 -13.00 1.53 7.87
C GLY A 67 -12.82 3.02 8.15
N GLY A 68 -13.47 3.85 7.33
CA GLY A 68 -13.42 5.31 7.45
C GLY A 68 -12.06 5.95 7.14
N LYS A 69 -11.13 5.24 6.51
CA LYS A 69 -9.82 5.77 6.10
C LYS A 69 -9.77 6.03 4.60
N GLN A 70 -8.93 6.98 4.18
CA GLN A 70 -8.54 7.12 2.78
C GLN A 70 -7.35 6.22 2.48
N LEU A 71 -7.47 5.39 1.45
CA LEU A 71 -6.48 4.37 1.10
C LEU A 71 -5.94 4.55 -0.31
N ALA A 72 -4.62 4.43 -0.44
CA ALA A 72 -3.97 4.18 -1.70
C ALA A 72 -3.42 2.75 -1.67
N LEU A 73 -3.89 1.90 -2.57
CA LEU A 73 -3.46 0.51 -2.65
C LEU A 73 -2.25 0.43 -3.58
N VAL A 74 -1.20 -0.25 -3.13
CA VAL A 74 -0.04 -0.58 -3.95
C VAL A 74 0.09 -2.08 -4.04
N ASP A 75 0.46 -2.61 -5.20
CA ASP A 75 0.84 -4.03 -5.35
C ASP A 75 -0.30 -5.05 -5.12
N PHE A 76 -1.56 -4.58 -5.06
CA PHE A 76 -2.74 -5.43 -5.12
C PHE A 76 -4.00 -4.68 -5.48
N SER A 77 -4.99 -5.43 -5.95
CA SER A 77 -6.36 -4.94 -6.18
C SER A 77 -7.45 -5.98 -5.86
N ASP A 78 -7.11 -7.10 -5.23
CA ASP A 78 -8.06 -8.08 -4.69
C ASP A 78 -8.40 -7.77 -3.21
N ILE A 79 -9.69 -7.69 -2.87
CA ILE A 79 -10.21 -7.36 -1.53
C ILE A 79 -9.68 -8.35 -0.47
N ALA A 80 -9.55 -9.63 -0.82
CA ALA A 80 -9.04 -10.67 0.08
C ALA A 80 -7.57 -10.45 0.50
N GLN A 81 -6.84 -9.61 -0.23
CA GLN A 81 -5.46 -9.23 0.09
C GLN A 81 -5.39 -7.88 0.84
N GLY A 82 -6.52 -7.20 1.05
CA GLY A 82 -6.58 -5.92 1.73
C GLY A 82 -6.78 -6.03 3.25
N PRO A 83 -6.65 -4.89 3.95
CA PRO A 83 -7.00 -4.78 5.37
C PRO A 83 -8.50 -5.05 5.60
N ALA A 84 -8.87 -5.35 6.85
CA ALA A 84 -10.28 -5.55 7.21
C ALA A 84 -11.11 -4.30 6.87
N ASN A 85 -12.39 -4.51 6.51
CA ASN A 85 -13.33 -3.43 6.20
C ASN A 85 -12.86 -2.48 5.07
N LEU A 86 -12.10 -3.00 4.09
CA LEU A 86 -11.65 -2.22 2.91
C LEU A 86 -12.81 -1.53 2.17
N GLY A 87 -13.97 -2.19 2.07
CA GLY A 87 -15.18 -1.63 1.44
C GLY A 87 -15.82 -0.45 2.19
N ASP A 88 -15.53 -0.32 3.49
CA ASP A 88 -15.96 0.82 4.32
C ASP A 88 -14.90 1.95 4.33
N GLY A 89 -13.76 1.74 3.67
CA GLY A 89 -12.75 2.74 3.39
C GLY A 89 -13.02 3.49 2.09
N GLU A 90 -12.30 4.59 1.89
CA GLU A 90 -12.30 5.35 0.65
C GLU A 90 -11.00 5.07 -0.11
N VAL A 91 -11.04 4.15 -1.07
CA VAL A 91 -9.90 3.95 -1.99
C VAL A 91 -9.82 5.16 -2.92
N VAL A 92 -8.66 5.82 -2.95
CA VAL A 92 -8.39 7.02 -3.77
C VAL A 92 -7.36 6.77 -4.87
N ALA A 93 -6.56 5.71 -4.75
CA ALA A 93 -5.61 5.30 -5.77
C ALA A 93 -5.33 3.79 -5.74
N ILE A 94 -5.00 3.22 -6.89
CA ILE A 94 -4.44 1.87 -7.05
C ILE A 94 -3.23 1.98 -7.99
N VAL A 95 -2.07 1.51 -7.53
CA VAL A 95 -0.83 1.36 -8.34
C VAL A 95 -0.40 -0.10 -8.26
N ASP A 96 -0.48 -0.84 -9.36
CA ASP A 96 -0.38 -2.30 -9.34
C ASP A 96 0.30 -2.82 -10.60
N HIS A 97 0.75 -4.07 -10.58
CA HIS A 97 1.27 -4.77 -11.75
C HIS A 97 0.63 -6.17 -11.94
N HIS A 98 -0.27 -6.55 -11.04
CA HIS A 98 -1.03 -7.79 -11.09
C HIS A 98 -2.22 -7.70 -12.06
N LYS A 99 -2.94 -8.82 -12.19
CA LYS A 99 -4.29 -8.82 -12.78
C LYS A 99 -5.21 -7.94 -11.93
N ILE A 100 -6.12 -7.22 -12.60
CA ILE A 100 -7.13 -6.41 -11.91
C ILE A 100 -7.97 -7.32 -11.00
N GLY A 101 -8.02 -6.99 -9.71
CA GLY A 101 -8.81 -7.70 -8.71
C GLY A 101 -10.27 -7.28 -8.61
N ASP A 102 -10.89 -7.57 -7.48
CA ASP A 102 -12.32 -7.34 -7.20
C ASP A 102 -12.62 -6.09 -6.35
N VAL A 103 -11.62 -5.23 -6.09
CA VAL A 103 -11.85 -3.90 -5.49
C VAL A 103 -12.74 -3.06 -6.41
N THR A 104 -13.73 -2.41 -5.80
CA THR A 104 -14.63 -1.45 -6.47
C THR A 104 -14.62 -0.13 -5.70
N THR A 105 -14.92 0.98 -6.39
CA THR A 105 -14.93 2.32 -5.78
C THR A 105 -16.22 3.06 -6.12
N ASN A 106 -16.71 3.86 -5.18
CA ASN A 106 -17.89 4.71 -5.39
C ASN A 106 -17.57 5.99 -6.18
N ASN A 107 -16.31 6.43 -6.15
CA ASN A 107 -15.82 7.61 -6.85
C ASN A 107 -14.74 7.22 -7.86
N PRO A 108 -14.52 8.02 -8.93
CA PRO A 108 -13.35 7.89 -9.78
C PRO A 108 -12.06 8.02 -8.95
N ILE A 109 -11.06 7.19 -9.29
CA ILE A 109 -9.76 7.16 -8.63
C ILE A 109 -8.62 7.23 -9.65
N LEU A 110 -7.40 7.50 -9.17
CA LEU A 110 -6.22 7.15 -9.95
C LEU A 110 -6.08 5.63 -9.97
N PHE A 111 -6.17 5.01 -11.15
CA PHE A 111 -5.87 3.60 -11.32
C PHE A 111 -4.74 3.48 -12.34
N ARG A 112 -3.58 3.01 -11.90
CA ARG A 112 -2.41 2.79 -12.76
C ARG A 112 -1.93 1.36 -12.58
N ALA A 113 -2.26 0.51 -13.55
CA ALA A 113 -1.69 -0.82 -13.64
C ALA A 113 -0.86 -0.96 -14.90
N GLU A 114 0.38 -1.44 -14.75
CA GLU A 114 1.29 -1.66 -15.86
C GLU A 114 1.82 -3.10 -15.83
N PRO A 115 1.93 -3.79 -16.98
CA PRO A 115 2.41 -5.17 -17.04
C PRO A 115 3.95 -5.22 -16.93
N VAL A 116 4.47 -4.76 -15.79
CA VAL A 116 5.89 -4.73 -15.42
C VAL A 116 6.18 -5.73 -14.30
N GLY A 117 7.46 -5.91 -13.97
CA GLY A 117 7.90 -6.93 -13.01
C GLY A 117 7.75 -6.56 -11.53
N CYS A 118 7.48 -5.29 -11.22
CA CYS A 118 7.46 -4.74 -9.86
C CYS A 118 6.70 -3.42 -9.86
N THR A 119 5.87 -3.18 -8.84
CA THR A 119 5.12 -1.94 -8.62
C THR A 119 6.05 -0.72 -8.46
N GLY A 120 7.27 -0.92 -7.94
CA GLY A 120 8.29 0.12 -7.80
C GLY A 120 9.01 0.57 -9.09
N THR A 121 8.62 0.07 -10.28
CA THR A 121 9.21 0.44 -11.59
C THR A 121 8.65 1.77 -12.12
#